data_AF-D5WE09-F1
#
_entry.id   AF-D5WE09-F1
#
_cell.length_a   1.000
_cell.length_b   1.000
_cell.length_c   1.000
_cell.angle_alpha   90.00
_cell.angle_beta   90.00
_cell.angle_gamma   90.00
#
_symmetry.space_group_name_H-M   'P 1'
#
loop_
_entity.id
_entity.type
_entity.pdbx_description
1 polymer ?
#
loop_
_entity_poly.entity_id
_entity_poly.type
_entity_poly.pdbx_seq_one_letter_code
_entity_poly.pdbx_strand_id
1 'polypeptide(L)'
;MTRPHFSAAWAASQRIFEPANSGAKVAKVIGGYVEKNINNPDPNQRWNNTCAVRMSYILNQAGLVIPNLPGQTVSGADKRQYFSASKI
;
A
#
# COMPACT_ATOMS: atom_id res chain seq x y z
N MET A 1 -5.48 -17.69 -12.79
CA MET A 1 -5.10 -16.85 -11.63
C MET A 1 -5.87 -17.31 -10.42
N THR A 2 -5.18 -17.67 -9.34
CA THR A 2 -5.80 -18.08 -8.08
C THR A 2 -6.26 -16.84 -7.32
N ARG A 3 -7.52 -16.80 -6.89
CA ARG A 3 -8.04 -15.71 -6.06
C ARG A 3 -7.57 -15.92 -4.61
N PRO A 4 -7.23 -14.85 -3.87
CA PRO A 4 -6.84 -14.98 -2.47
C PRO A 4 -8.02 -15.50 -1.63
N HIS A 5 -7.70 -16.23 -0.56
CA HIS A 5 -8.71 -16.60 0.43
C HIS A 5 -9.27 -15.35 1.10
N PHE A 6 -10.60 -15.26 1.18
CA PHE A 6 -11.28 -14.11 1.76
C PHE A 6 -10.83 -13.84 3.20
N SER A 7 -10.67 -14.88 4.02
CA SER A 7 -10.23 -14.75 5.42
C SER A 7 -8.85 -14.09 5.54
N ALA A 8 -7.89 -14.44 4.67
CA ALA A 8 -6.56 -13.84 4.65
C ALA A 8 -6.61 -12.37 4.21
N ALA A 9 -7.39 -12.07 3.16
CA ALA A 9 -7.58 -10.71 2.67
C ALA A 9 -8.26 -9.82 3.71
N TRP A 10 -9.28 -10.33 4.40
CA TRP A 10 -9.99 -9.63 5.47
C TRP A 10 -9.10 -9.39 6.70
N ALA A 11 -8.34 -10.40 7.14
CA ALA A 11 -7.39 -10.23 8.23
C ALA A 11 -6.28 -9.20 7.89
N ALA A 12 -5.88 -9.09 6.63
CA ALA A 12 -4.96 -8.06 6.18
C ALA A 12 -5.62 -6.67 6.14
N SER A 13 -6.88 -6.57 5.70
CA SER A 13 -7.60 -5.29 5.65
C SER A 13 -7.76 -4.67 7.03
N GLN A 14 -8.06 -5.49 8.04
CA GLN A 14 -8.16 -5.05 9.44
C GLN A 14 -6.84 -4.51 10.01
N ARG A 15 -5.68 -5.03 9.56
CA ARG A 15 -4.36 -4.58 10.01
C ARG A 15 -3.98 -3.19 9.47
N ILE A 16 -4.43 -2.87 8.25
CA ILE A 16 -4.05 -1.64 7.53
C ILE A 16 -5.11 -0.53 7.63
N PHE A 17 -6.34 -0.86 8.04
CA PHE A 17 -7.44 0.09 8.11
C PHE A 17 -7.47 0.86 9.44
N GLU A 18 -7.45 2.19 9.36
CA GLU A 18 -7.68 3.09 10.48
C GLU A 18 -8.42 4.32 9.96
N PRO A 19 -9.71 4.53 10.30
CA PRO A 19 -10.52 5.59 9.69
C PRO A 19 -10.07 6.99 10.10
N ALA A 20 -9.60 7.16 11.34
CA ALA A 20 -9.17 8.46 11.85
C ALA A 20 -7.85 8.97 11.23
N ASN A 21 -6.92 8.06 10.90
CA ASN A 21 -5.57 8.40 10.44
C ASN A 21 -5.08 7.47 9.32
N SER A 22 -5.91 7.28 8.29
CA SER A 22 -5.68 6.25 7.27
C SER A 22 -4.34 6.39 6.53
N GLY A 23 -3.83 7.59 6.30
CA GLY A 23 -2.53 7.81 5.66
C GLY A 23 -1.37 7.39 6.56
N ALA A 24 -1.35 7.91 7.79
CA ALA A 24 -0.30 7.62 8.76
C ALA A 24 -0.23 6.14 9.14
N LYS A 25 -1.38 5.47 9.30
CA LYS A 25 -1.43 4.02 9.52
C LYS A 25 -0.77 3.24 8.39
N VAL A 26 -1.10 3.59 7.14
CA VAL A 26 -0.55 2.93 5.95
C VAL A 26 0.96 3.14 5.87
N ALA A 27 1.42 4.37 6.09
CA ALA A 27 2.85 4.71 6.12
C ALA A 27 3.60 3.86 7.17
N LYS A 28 3.09 3.82 8.41
CA LYS A 28 3.72 3.05 9.51
C LYS A 28 3.74 1.55 9.27
N VAL A 29 2.66 0.98 8.73
CA VAL A 29 2.54 -0.48 8.54
C VAL A 29 3.41 -0.97 7.38
N ILE A 30 3.51 -0.20 6.30
CA ILE A 30 4.22 -0.63 5.08
C ILE A 30 5.67 -0.14 5.07
N GLY A 31 5.93 1.07 5.54
CA GLY A 31 7.26 1.68 5.55
C GLY A 31 7.84 1.91 4.14
N GLY A 32 9.16 2.08 4.07
CA GLY A 32 9.91 2.12 2.81
C GLY A 32 9.56 3.32 1.94
N TYR A 33 9.50 3.14 0.63
CA TYR A 33 9.14 4.24 -0.28
C TYR A 33 7.66 4.61 -0.17
N VAL A 34 6.79 3.69 0.25
CA VAL A 34 5.38 4.02 0.51
C VAL A 34 5.27 5.09 1.61
N GLU A 35 5.95 4.88 2.73
CA GLU A 35 6.01 5.87 3.82
C GLU A 35 6.61 7.20 3.37
N LYS A 36 7.73 7.17 2.62
CA LYS A 36 8.36 8.39 2.11
C LYS A 36 7.43 9.23 1.23
N ASN A 37 6.61 8.59 0.39
CA ASN A 37 5.68 9.30 -0.47
C ASN A 37 4.44 9.84 0.28
N ILE A 38 3.92 9.09 1.25
CA ILE A 38 2.80 9.56 2.10
C ILE A 38 3.24 10.74 3.00
N ASN A 39 4.47 10.70 3.50
CA ASN A 39 5.02 11.72 4.38
C ASN A 39 5.86 12.78 3.64
N ASN A 40 5.79 12.85 2.30
CA ASN A 40 6.62 13.76 1.52
C ASN A 40 6.40 15.21 1.98
N PRO A 41 7.44 15.98 2.33
CA PRO A 41 7.27 17.37 2.78
C PRO A 41 6.65 18.27 1.71
N ASP A 42 6.88 18.00 0.41
CA ASP A 42 6.26 18.72 -0.70
C ASP A 42 4.80 18.27 -0.90
N PRO A 43 3.80 19.16 -0.69
CA PRO A 43 2.39 18.83 -0.87
C PRO A 43 2.03 18.36 -2.29
N ASN A 44 2.78 18.79 -3.31
CA ASN A 44 2.53 18.38 -4.70
C ASN A 44 2.95 16.94 -4.99
N GLN A 45 3.89 16.41 -4.19
CA GLN A 45 4.39 15.05 -4.31
C GLN A 45 3.81 14.12 -3.23
N ARG A 46 3.17 14.69 -2.19
CA ARG A 46 2.58 13.94 -1.09
C ARG A 46 1.37 13.13 -1.55
N TRP A 47 1.35 11.85 -1.18
CA TRP A 47 0.21 10.98 -1.46
C TRP A 47 -0.91 11.20 -0.44
N ASN A 48 -2.05 11.69 -0.91
CA ASN A 48 -3.23 11.90 -0.07
C ASN A 48 -4.22 10.73 -0.12
N ASN A 49 -4.22 9.95 -1.21
CA ASN A 49 -5.12 8.80 -1.38
C ASN A 49 -4.35 7.48 -1.29
N THR A 50 -4.63 6.71 -0.25
CA THR A 50 -3.98 5.41 0.02
C THR A 50 -4.83 4.20 -0.36
N CYS A 51 -5.94 4.35 -1.10
CA CYS A 51 -6.82 3.22 -1.44
C CYS A 51 -6.08 2.12 -2.23
N ALA A 52 -5.34 2.50 -3.27
CA ALA A 52 -4.57 1.57 -4.10
C ALA A 52 -3.45 0.89 -3.29
N VAL A 53 -2.81 1.64 -2.38
CA VAL A 53 -1.77 1.13 -1.49
C VAL A 53 -2.35 0.11 -0.51
N ARG A 54 -3.52 0.39 0.08
CA ARG A 54 -4.25 -0.53 0.97
C ARG A 54 -4.63 -1.82 0.26
N MET A 55 -5.18 -1.71 -0.94
CA MET A 55 -5.50 -2.90 -1.76
C MET A 55 -4.25 -3.69 -2.10
N SER A 56 -3.16 -3.01 -2.46
CA SER A 56 -1.88 -3.66 -2.74
C SER A 56 -1.35 -4.43 -1.54
N TYR A 57 -1.42 -3.87 -0.33
CA TYR A 57 -1.08 -4.56 0.91
C TYR A 57 -1.93 -5.81 1.12
N ILE A 58 -3.25 -5.70 0.97
CA ILE A 58 -4.18 -6.81 1.16
C ILE A 58 -3.85 -7.97 0.21
N LEU A 59 -3.61 -7.67 -1.07
CA LEU A 59 -3.27 -8.68 -2.08
C LEU A 59 -1.93 -9.37 -1.75
N ASN A 60 -0.89 -8.58 -1.45
CA ASN A 60 0.42 -9.09 -1.08
C ASN A 60 0.37 -10.01 0.15
N GLN A 61 -0.37 -9.63 1.18
CA GLN A 61 -0.52 -10.41 2.42
C GLN A 61 -1.42 -11.64 2.25
N ALA A 62 -2.33 -11.61 1.28
CA ALA A 62 -3.21 -12.74 0.96
C ALA A 62 -2.62 -13.71 -0.09
N GLY A 63 -1.35 -13.56 -0.44
CA GLY A 63 -0.62 -14.47 -1.33
C GLY A 63 -0.63 -14.10 -2.81
N LEU A 64 -1.31 -13.01 -3.19
CA LEU A 64 -1.26 -12.47 -4.55
C LEU A 64 -0.17 -11.40 -4.63
N VAL A 65 1.05 -11.83 -4.92
CA VAL A 65 2.23 -10.94 -4.97
C VAL A 65 2.13 -9.99 -6.16
N ILE A 66 2.29 -8.70 -5.90
CA ILE A 66 2.33 -7.67 -6.95
C ILE A 66 3.76 -7.63 -7.54
N PRO A 67 3.90 -7.71 -8.87
CA PRO A 67 5.21 -7.62 -9.51
C PRO A 67 5.79 -6.20 -9.43
N ASN A 68 7.10 -6.10 -9.59
CA ASN A 68 7.75 -4.80 -9.76
C ASN A 68 7.47 -4.28 -11.17
N LEU A 69 6.69 -3.21 -11.26
CA LEU A 69 6.36 -2.53 -12.49
C LEU A 69 6.96 -1.12 -12.44
N PRO A 70 8.08 -0.88 -13.16
CA PRO A 70 8.74 0.42 -13.16
C PRO A 70 7.77 1.56 -13.49
N GLY A 71 7.77 2.61 -12.68
CA GLY A 71 6.89 3.77 -12.82
C GLY A 71 5.44 3.56 -12.35
N GLN A 72 5.03 2.34 -12.00
CA GLN A 72 3.67 2.05 -11.53
C GLN A 72 3.63 1.57 -10.08
N THR A 73 4.68 0.90 -9.61
CA THR A 73 4.80 0.41 -8.23
C THR A 73 6.02 0.97 -7.53
N VAL A 74 5.91 1.13 -6.21
CA VAL A 74 7.06 1.41 -5.33
C VAL A 74 7.20 0.31 -4.29
N SER A 75 8.41 0.18 -3.72
CA SER A 75 8.67 -0.82 -2.68
C SER A 75 8.31 -0.33 -1.27
N GLY A 76 7.71 -1.22 -0.48
CA GLY A 76 7.60 -1.08 0.97
C GLY A 76 8.88 -1.49 1.69
N ALA A 77 8.91 -1.36 3.03
CA ALA A 77 10.03 -1.85 3.84
C ALA A 77 10.20 -3.37 3.78
N ASP A 78 9.09 -4.08 3.51
CA ASP A 78 9.02 -5.53 3.31
C ASP A 78 9.51 -5.99 1.92
N LYS A 79 10.03 -5.07 1.09
CA LYS A 79 10.49 -5.29 -0.29
C LYS A 79 9.38 -5.74 -1.26
N ARG A 80 8.10 -5.68 -0.85
CA ARG A 80 6.95 -5.92 -1.73
C ARG A 80 6.55 -4.65 -2.47
N GLN A 81 5.76 -4.82 -3.53
CA GLN A 81 5.40 -3.75 -4.47
C GLN A 81 3.99 -3.24 -4.23
N TYR A 82 3.81 -1.93 -4.36
CA TYR A 82 2.57 -1.24 -4.03
C TYR A 82 2.21 -0.24 -5.13
N PHE A 83 0.98 -0.32 -5.63
CA PHE A 83 0.39 0.69 -6.52
C PHE A 83 -0.01 1.94 -5.72
N SER A 84 0.11 3.09 -6.36
CA SER A 84 -0.38 4.37 -5.84
C SER A 84 -1.35 5.03 -6.81
N ALA A 85 -2.27 5.84 -6.30
CA ALA A 85 -3.21 6.60 -7.11
C ALA A 85 -2.65 7.96 -7.59
N SER A 86 -1.41 8.31 -7.21
CA SER A 86 -0.79 9.59 -7.53
C SER A 86 -0.01 9.50 -8.85
N LYS A 87 -0.65 10.03 -9.91
CA LYS A 87 -0.18 10.39 -11.27
C LYS A 87 1.04 9.66 -11.86
N ILE A 88 0.76 8.93 -12.96
CA ILE A 88 1.61 8.87 -14.16
C ILE A 88 1.74 10.30 -14.73
#